data_AF-A0A8J9V159-F1
#
_entry.id   AF-A0A8J9V159-F1
#
_cell.length_a   1.000
_cell.length_b   1.000
_cell.length_c   1.000
_cell.angle_alpha   90.00
_cell.angle_beta   90.00
_cell.angle_gamma   90.00
#
_symmetry.space_group_name_H-M   'P 1'
#
loop_
_entity.id
_entity.type
_entity.pdbx_description
1 polymer ?
#
loop_
_entity_poly.entity_id
_entity_poly.type
_entity_poly.pdbx_seq_one_letter_code
_entity_poly.pdbx_strand_id
1 'polypeptide(L)'
;MRKYISCLFLLVVVALVSSRAPHYDINDAPGLFEKFMKAYSRHYKDEEDKQVHYEAFVESLKMINELNENSDSTIYDINDFADYTAEEKEKVHGFNS
;
A
#
# COMPACT_ATOMS: atom_id res chain seq x y z
N MET A 1 55.27 21.35 -8.40
CA MET A 1 54.35 21.76 -9.48
C MET A 1 54.04 20.56 -10.37
N ARG A 2 52.80 20.05 -10.34
CA ARG A 2 52.15 19.44 -11.50
C ARG A 2 50.64 19.46 -11.27
N LYS A 3 49.96 20.33 -12.01
CA LYS A 3 48.51 20.53 -12.00
C LYS A 3 47.86 19.30 -12.61
N TYR A 4 46.99 18.62 -11.88
CA TYR A 4 46.02 17.69 -12.45
C TYR A 4 44.65 18.13 -11.99
N ILE A 5 44.03 18.94 -12.85
CA ILE A 5 42.57 19.06 -12.92
C ILE A 5 42.08 17.67 -13.29
N SER A 6 41.64 16.92 -12.29
CA SER A 6 40.81 15.74 -12.52
C SER A 6 39.40 16.16 -12.15
N CYS A 7 38.65 16.63 -13.15
CA CYS A 7 37.20 16.65 -13.11
C CYS A 7 36.74 15.18 -13.00
N LEU A 8 36.77 14.63 -11.79
CA LEU A 8 36.16 13.35 -11.52
C LEU A 8 34.66 13.60 -11.46
N PHE A 9 34.02 13.22 -12.56
CA PHE A 9 32.58 13.19 -12.76
C PHE A 9 31.85 12.71 -11.49
N LEU A 10 30.79 13.43 -11.14
CA LEU A 10 29.72 12.98 -10.27
C LEU A 10 29.34 11.53 -10.62
N LEU A 11 29.81 10.56 -9.85
CA LEU A 11 29.14 9.27 -9.75
C LEU A 11 27.96 9.45 -8.79
N VAL A 12 26.89 10.08 -9.27
CA VAL A 12 25.57 9.82 -8.70
C VAL A 12 25.25 8.38 -9.11
N VAL A 13 25.66 7.43 -8.28
CA VAL A 13 25.10 6.09 -8.34
C VAL A 13 23.65 6.27 -7.90
N VAL A 14 22.75 6.51 -8.87
CA VAL A 14 21.33 6.23 -8.65
C VAL A 14 21.29 4.72 -8.51
N ALA A 15 21.47 4.24 -7.28
CA ALA A 15 21.09 2.88 -6.95
C ALA A 15 19.64 2.78 -7.42
N LEU A 16 19.40 1.90 -8.39
CA LEU A 16 18.06 1.54 -8.82
C LEU A 16 17.35 1.11 -7.54
N VAL A 17 16.58 1.99 -6.92
CA VAL A 17 15.69 1.63 -5.83
C VAL A 17 14.64 0.78 -6.53
N SER A 18 14.93 -0.51 -6.64
CA SER A 18 13.90 -1.51 -6.87
C SER A 18 13.04 -1.42 -5.63
N SER A 19 11.98 -0.61 -5.68
CA SER A 19 10.95 -0.58 -4.66
C SER A 19 10.40 -1.99 -4.61
N ARG A 20 10.88 -2.79 -3.66
CA ARG A 20 10.31 -4.12 -3.42
C ARG A 20 8.84 -3.92 -3.10
N ALA A 21 8.01 -4.81 -3.65
CA ALA A 21 6.59 -4.80 -3.33
C ALA A 21 6.42 -4.84 -1.79
N PRO A 22 5.50 -4.05 -1.21
CA PRO A 22 5.31 -4.05 0.22
C PRO A 22 4.80 -5.42 0.68
N HIS A 23 5.26 -5.84 1.85
CA HIS A 23 4.69 -6.95 2.58
C HIS A 23 4.31 -6.46 3.98
N TYR A 24 3.03 -6.43 4.26
CA TYR A 24 2.45 -5.91 5.49
C TYR A 24 2.51 -6.95 6.62
N ASP A 25 2.92 -6.53 7.81
CA ASP A 25 2.74 -7.33 9.01
C ASP A 25 1.30 -7.20 9.49
N ILE A 26 0.55 -8.30 9.46
CA ILE A 26 -0.84 -8.33 9.88
C ILE A 26 -0.99 -7.98 11.37
N ASN A 27 0.04 -8.20 12.19
CA ASN A 27 0.03 -7.80 13.60
C ASN A 27 0.11 -6.28 13.79
N ASP A 28 0.61 -5.53 12.79
CA ASP A 28 0.63 -4.06 12.76
C ASP A 28 -0.64 -3.47 12.10
N ALA A 29 -1.63 -4.31 11.75
CA ALA A 29 -2.87 -3.85 11.13
C ALA A 29 -3.57 -2.70 11.88
N PRO A 30 -3.63 -2.66 13.23
CA PRO A 30 -4.20 -1.51 13.95
C PRO A 30 -3.48 -0.19 13.62
N GLY A 31 -2.14 -0.20 13.63
CA GLY A 31 -1.33 0.99 13.33
C GLY A 31 -1.40 1.39 11.86
N LEU A 32 -1.46 0.41 10.96
CA LEU A 32 -1.65 0.65 9.53
C LEU A 32 -3.04 1.23 9.25
N PHE A 33 -4.09 0.75 9.92
CA PHE A 33 -5.45 1.26 9.77
C PHE A 33 -5.57 2.70 10.27
N GLU A 34 -4.92 3.05 11.39
CA GLU A 34 -4.86 4.45 11.84
C GLU A 34 -4.18 5.39 10.83
N LYS A 35 -3.10 4.93 10.18
CA LYS A 35 -2.43 5.69 9.12
C LYS A 35 -3.31 5.81 7.89
N PHE A 36 -3.96 4.72 7.48
CA PHE A 36 -4.90 4.67 6.37
C PHE A 36 -6.06 5.64 6.57
N MET A 37 -6.72 5.62 7.73
CA MET A 37 -7.82 6.53 8.04
C MET A 37 -7.40 8.00 7.90
N LYS A 38 -6.20 8.35 8.35
CA LYS A 38 -5.65 9.71 8.21
C LYS A 38 -5.30 10.04 6.76
N ALA A 39 -4.66 9.12 6.04
CA ALA A 39 -4.21 9.32 4.67
C ALA A 39 -5.38 9.53 3.70
N TYR A 40 -6.48 8.80 3.91
CA TYR A 40 -7.66 8.82 3.06
C TYR A 40 -8.88 9.51 3.70
N SER A 41 -8.67 10.25 4.78
CA SER A 41 -9.70 11.02 5.49
C SER A 41 -10.97 10.21 5.80
N ARG A 42 -10.79 8.98 6.29
CA ARG A 42 -11.88 8.05 6.59
C ARG A 42 -12.61 8.46 7.85
N HIS A 43 -13.93 8.42 7.77
CA HIS A 43 -14.83 8.67 8.88
C HIS A 43 -15.94 7.63 8.84
N TYR A 44 -16.12 6.93 9.95
CA TYR A 44 -17.13 5.88 10.10
C TYR A 44 -18.29 6.39 10.94
N LYS A 45 -19.48 5.82 10.73
CA LYS A 45 -20.72 6.24 11.38
C LYS A 45 -20.68 6.01 12.88
N ASP A 46 -20.14 4.88 13.31
CA ASP A 46 -20.00 4.45 14.69
C ASP A 46 -18.87 3.40 14.81
N GLU A 47 -18.63 2.89 16.02
CA GLU A 47 -17.56 1.91 16.25
C GLU A 47 -17.86 0.53 15.65
N GLU A 48 -19.14 0.19 15.41
CA GLU A 48 -19.51 -1.07 14.74
C GLU A 48 -19.13 -0.98 13.25
N ASP A 49 -19.51 0.12 12.59
CA ASP A 49 -19.14 0.42 11.21
C ASP A 49 -17.60 0.42 11.03
N LYS A 50 -16.89 1.11 11.93
CA LYS A 50 -15.42 1.13 11.95
C LYS A 50 -14.81 -0.26 12.12
N GLN A 51 -15.41 -1.12 12.95
CA GLN A 51 -14.92 -2.49 13.15
C GLN A 51 -15.08 -3.33 11.87
N VAL A 52 -16.21 -3.20 11.17
CA VAL A 52 -16.44 -3.90 9.89
C VAL A 52 -15.42 -3.46 8.84
N HIS A 53 -15.17 -2.15 8.72
CA HIS A 53 -14.16 -1.63 7.79
C HIS A 53 -12.73 -1.99 8.19
N TYR A 54 -12.43 -2.09 9.49
CA TYR A 54 -11.14 -2.59 9.96
C TYR A 54 -10.91 -4.05 9.56
N GLU A 55 -11.92 -4.91 9.69
CA GLU A 55 -11.84 -6.31 9.25
C GLU A 55 -11.64 -6.40 7.73
N ALA A 56 -12.38 -5.60 6.95
CA ALA A 56 -12.18 -5.51 5.51
C ALA A 56 -10.77 -5.03 5.13
N PHE A 57 -10.22 -4.08 5.88
CA PHE A 57 -8.85 -3.60 5.72
C PHE A 57 -7.82 -4.70 5.98
N VAL A 58 -7.97 -5.48 7.06
CA VAL A 58 -7.10 -6.63 7.37
C VAL A 58 -7.10 -7.65 6.23
N GLU A 59 -8.27 -7.96 5.66
CA GLU A 59 -8.36 -8.87 4.51
C GLU A 59 -7.66 -8.31 3.26
N SER A 60 -7.77 -7.00 3.02
CA SER A 60 -7.02 -6.35 1.93
C SER A 60 -5.51 -6.43 2.13
N LEU A 61 -4.99 -6.30 3.37
CA LEU A 61 -3.55 -6.47 3.64
C LEU A 61 -3.08 -7.89 3.29
N LYS A 62 -3.85 -8.91 3.67
CA LYS A 62 -3.55 -10.31 3.32
C LYS A 62 -3.53 -10.52 1.81
N MET A 63 -4.53 -9.99 1.11
CA MET A 63 -4.62 -10.07 -0.35
C MET A 63 -3.46 -9.35 -1.04
N ILE A 64 -3.08 -8.15 -0.57
CA ILE A 64 -1.92 -7.42 -1.11
C ILE A 64 -0.64 -8.25 -0.94
N ASN A 65 -0.42 -8.84 0.24
CA ASN A 65 0.75 -9.68 0.48
C ASN A 65 0.77 -10.88 -0.47
N GLU A 66 -0.34 -11.62 -0.57
CA GLU A 66 -0.46 -12.77 -1.46
C GLU A 66 -0.22 -12.39 -2.93
N LEU A 67 -0.81 -11.30 -3.40
CA LEU A 67 -0.64 -10.85 -4.78
C LEU A 67 0.80 -10.40 -5.07
N ASN A 68 1.45 -9.73 -4.11
CA ASN A 68 2.83 -9.31 -4.24
C ASN A 68 3.85 -10.46 -4.15
N GLU A 69 3.53 -11.53 -3.41
CA GLU A 69 4.33 -12.75 -3.38
C GLU A 69 4.23 -13.54 -4.70
N ASN A 70 3.08 -13.46 -5.37
CA ASN A 70 2.78 -14.25 -6.57
C ASN A 70 2.89 -13.45 -7.89
N SER A 71 3.25 -12.16 -7.85
CA SER A 71 3.36 -11.32 -9.05
C SER A 71 4.79 -10.82 -9.29
N ASP A 72 5.31 -11.09 -10.49
CA ASP A 72 6.62 -10.59 -10.92
C ASP A 72 6.55 -9.21 -11.60
N SER A 73 5.36 -8.75 -11.98
CA SER A 73 5.18 -7.59 -12.87
C SER A 73 4.23 -6.51 -12.33
N THR A 74 3.46 -6.80 -11.29
CA THR A 74 2.52 -5.86 -10.68
C THR A 74 2.82 -5.73 -9.19
N ILE A 75 2.88 -4.49 -8.72
CA ILE A 75 2.99 -4.18 -7.29
C ILE A 75 1.62 -3.69 -6.82
N TYR A 76 1.09 -4.35 -5.79
CA TYR A 76 -0.13 -4.00 -5.09
C TYR A 76 0.21 -3.28 -3.79
N ASP A 77 -0.61 -2.32 -3.42
CA ASP A 77 -0.39 -1.49 -2.24
C ASP A 77 -1.72 -1.03 -1.63
N ILE A 78 -1.68 -0.53 -0.39
CA ILE A 78 -2.82 0.12 0.27
C ILE A 78 -3.25 1.32 -0.59
N ASN A 79 -4.55 1.39 -0.87
CA ASN A 79 -5.15 2.46 -1.65
C ASN A 79 -6.50 2.87 -1.02
N ASP A 80 -7.21 3.79 -1.66
CA ASP A 80 -8.50 4.33 -1.19
C ASP A 80 -9.62 3.27 -1.10
N PHE A 81 -9.42 2.06 -1.61
CA PHE A 81 -10.38 0.97 -1.57
C PHE A 81 -10.00 -0.13 -0.55
N ALA A 82 -8.92 0.09 0.22
CA ALA A 82 -8.37 -0.94 1.09
C ALA A 82 -9.34 -1.38 2.20
N ASP A 83 -10.24 -0.53 2.67
CA ASP A 83 -11.24 -0.85 3.69
C ASP A 83 -12.63 -1.19 3.13
N TYR A 84 -12.78 -1.35 1.81
CA TYR A 84 -14.10 -1.60 1.24
C TYR A 84 -14.60 -2.98 1.64
N THR A 85 -15.84 -3.04 2.14
CA THR A 85 -16.54 -4.28 2.42
C THR A 85 -16.84 -5.03 1.10
N ALA A 86 -17.25 -6.29 1.19
CA ALA A 86 -17.66 -7.05 0.00
C ALA A 86 -18.80 -6.36 -0.77
N GLU A 87 -19.78 -5.86 -0.04
CA GLU A 87 -20.95 -5.15 -0.61
C GLU A 87 -20.56 -3.82 -1.26
N GLU A 88 -19.56 -3.12 -0.72
CA GLU A 88 -19.04 -1.89 -1.33
C GLU A 88 -18.25 -2.20 -2.58
N LYS A 89 -17.38 -3.22 -2.55
CA LYS A 89 -16.62 -3.69 -3.73
C LYS A 89 -17.57 -4.02 -4.89
N GLU A 90 -18.65 -4.75 -4.63
CA GLU A 90 -19.69 -5.05 -5.63
C GLU A 90 -20.31 -3.79 -6.25
N LYS A 91 -20.48 -2.71 -5.49
CA LYS A 91 -21.04 -1.45 -6.02
C LYS A 91 -20.04 -0.68 -6.89
N VAL A 92 -18.73 -0.79 -6.64
CA VAL A 92 -17.71 -0.10 -7.45
C VAL A 92 -17.40 -0.85 -8.74
N HIS A 93 -17.40 -2.18 -8.67
CA HIS A 93 -17.31 -3.02 -9.86
C HIS A 93 -18.67 -2.93 -10.56
N GLY A 94 -18.80 -2.07 -11.58
CA GLY A 94 -20.05 -1.81 -12.32
C GLY A 94 -20.67 -3.00 -13.06
N PHE A 95 -20.46 -4.23 -12.63
CA PHE A 95 -21.11 -5.45 -13.10
C PHE A 95 -22.35 -5.75 -12.26
N ASN A 96 -23.43 -5.01 -12.51
CA ASN A 96 -24.74 -5.62 -12.42
C ASN A 96 -24.83 -6.60 -13.62
N SER A 97 -24.64 -7.89 -13.36
CA SER A 97 -24.90 -8.96 -14.34
C SER A 97 -26.35 -9.41 -14.24
#